data_AF-A0A9Q1IVJ1-F1
#
_entry.id   AF-A0A9Q1IVJ1-F1
#
_cell.length_a   1.000
_cell.length_b   1.000
_cell.length_c   1.000
_cell.angle_alpha   90.00
_cell.angle_beta   90.00
_cell.angle_gamma   90.00
#
_symmetry.space_group_name_H-M   'P 1'
#
loop_
_entity.id
_entity.type
_entity.pdbx_description
1 polymer ?
#
loop_
_entity_poly.entity_id
_entity_poly.type
_entity_poly.pdbx_seq_one_letter_code
_entity_poly.pdbx_strand_id
1 'polypeptide(L)'
;MFVLCLVFSLENAVKVDGRIARAAGLCKKLVGHFSHYWKQKVALKEAQQEHNLPEHSLITECATRWGSRQKMMERVLEQQRALSDVFSADRKSQHLVPSWQDLDVLESVNQALQPLQEFTDALSGESYVSVSYVKPVLHLMKTSVLAEKEEDTDLTKSIKVKILDCMNTKYDNPATQELLACFMDPRFKVSYISSKRSQTSRPG
;
A
#
# COMPACT_ATOMS: atom_id res chain seq x y z
N MET A 1 -7.92 -9.33 -15.61
CA MET A 1 -6.73 -10.19 -15.45
C MET A 1 -5.48 -9.41 -15.05
N PHE A 2 -5.14 -8.29 -15.73
CA PHE A 2 -3.97 -7.46 -15.40
C PHE A 2 -3.96 -6.93 -13.96
N VAL A 3 -5.06 -6.29 -13.52
CA VAL A 3 -5.18 -5.72 -12.17
C VAL A 3 -5.03 -6.79 -11.08
N LEU A 4 -5.64 -7.97 -11.26
CA LEU A 4 -5.50 -9.08 -10.32
C LEU A 4 -4.05 -9.60 -10.24
N CYS A 5 -3.36 -9.70 -11.37
CA CYS A 5 -1.95 -10.08 -11.39
C CYS A 5 -1.07 -9.03 -10.69
N LEU A 6 -1.37 -7.75 -10.88
CA LEU A 6 -0.68 -6.64 -10.23
C LEU A 6 -0.85 -6.73 -8.71
N VAL A 7 -2.10 -6.78 -8.24
CA VAL A 7 -2.48 -6.97 -6.82
C VAL A 7 -1.74 -8.15 -6.19
N PHE A 8 -1.74 -9.31 -6.85
CA PHE A 8 -1.05 -10.49 -6.33
C PHE A 8 0.48 -10.30 -6.24
N SER A 9 1.08 -9.60 -7.20
CA SER A 9 2.51 -9.26 -7.17
C SER A 9 2.86 -8.36 -6.00
N LEU A 10 2.02 -7.35 -5.75
CA LEU A 10 2.19 -6.40 -4.66
C LEU A 10 2.07 -7.09 -3.30
N GLU A 11 1.06 -7.95 -3.10
CA GLU A 11 0.93 -8.70 -1.85
C GLU A 11 2.14 -9.58 -1.55
N ASN A 12 2.67 -10.26 -2.56
CA ASN A 12 3.82 -11.14 -2.36
C ASN A 12 5.09 -10.35 -2.06
N ALA A 13 5.28 -9.18 -2.67
CA ALA A 13 6.45 -8.34 -2.39
C ALA A 13 6.49 -7.86 -0.92
N VAL A 14 5.32 -7.62 -0.32
CA VAL A 14 5.17 -7.11 1.06
C VAL A 14 5.25 -8.24 2.10
N LYS A 15 4.84 -9.47 1.75
CA LYS A 15 4.82 -10.62 2.68
C LYS A 15 6.21 -11.12 3.10
N VAL A 16 7.29 -10.71 2.41
CA VAL A 16 8.65 -11.25 2.60
C VAL A 16 9.42 -10.60 3.76
N ASP A 17 9.05 -9.40 4.23
CA ASP A 17 9.79 -8.73 5.31
C ASP A 17 9.24 -9.10 6.70
N GLY A 18 10.10 -9.67 7.55
CA GLY A 18 9.74 -10.10 8.90
C GLY A 18 9.31 -8.95 9.83
N ARG A 19 9.81 -7.73 9.61
CA ARG A 19 9.43 -6.55 10.41
C ARG A 19 7.98 -6.16 10.12
N ILE A 20 7.59 -6.18 8.84
CA ILE A 20 6.22 -5.89 8.38
C ILE A 20 5.25 -6.97 8.88
N ALA A 21 5.68 -8.24 8.88
CA ALA A 21 4.89 -9.35 9.44
C ALA A 21 4.63 -9.17 10.94
N ARG A 22 5.65 -8.79 11.71
CA ARG A 22 5.53 -8.53 13.15
C ARG A 22 4.58 -7.37 13.45
N ALA A 23 4.80 -6.20 12.84
CA ALA A 23 3.99 -5.00 13.06
C ALA A 23 2.52 -5.22 12.66
N ALA A 24 2.28 -5.90 11.53
CA ALA A 24 0.92 -6.27 11.13
C ALA A 24 0.27 -7.28 12.09
N GLY A 25 1.04 -8.24 12.61
CA GLY A 25 0.55 -9.19 13.60
C GLY A 25 0.12 -8.51 14.89
N LEU A 26 0.84 -7.47 15.33
CA LEU A 26 0.44 -6.62 16.45
C LEU A 26 -0.85 -5.88 16.15
N CYS A 27 -0.97 -5.26 14.97
CA CYS A 27 -2.21 -4.60 14.54
C CYS A 27 -3.41 -5.55 14.57
N LYS A 28 -3.26 -6.80 14.08
CA LYS A 28 -4.33 -7.81 14.13
C LYS A 28 -4.78 -8.12 15.54
N LYS A 29 -3.83 -8.30 16.48
CA LYS A 29 -4.14 -8.59 17.89
C LYS A 29 -4.84 -7.40 18.54
N LEU A 30 -4.37 -6.19 18.27
CA LEU A 30 -4.97 -4.94 18.73
C LEU A 30 -6.42 -4.82 18.23
N VAL A 31 -6.65 -4.92 16.92
CA VAL A 31 -8.01 -4.82 16.34
C VAL A 31 -8.91 -5.94 16.86
N GLY A 32 -8.39 -7.15 17.04
CA GLY A 32 -9.10 -8.26 17.65
C GLY A 32 -9.57 -7.93 19.07
N HIS A 33 -8.73 -7.30 19.89
CA HIS A 33 -9.09 -6.88 21.25
C HIS A 33 -10.33 -5.98 21.28
N PHE A 34 -10.41 -4.97 20.41
CA PHE A 34 -11.57 -4.09 20.33
C PHE A 34 -12.79 -4.73 19.69
N SER A 35 -12.59 -5.71 18.80
CA SER A 35 -13.70 -6.36 18.08
C SER A 35 -14.61 -7.16 19.03
N HIS A 36 -14.01 -7.79 20.05
CA HIS A 36 -14.72 -8.71 20.96
C HIS A 36 -15.44 -8.03 22.12
N TYR A 37 -15.01 -6.83 22.55
CA TYR A 37 -15.53 -6.19 23.77
C TYR A 37 -16.24 -4.88 23.46
N TRP A 38 -17.56 -4.83 23.68
CA TRP A 38 -18.37 -3.60 23.59
C TRP A 38 -17.77 -2.44 24.40
N LYS A 39 -17.34 -2.72 25.65
CA LYS A 39 -16.75 -1.70 26.54
C LYS A 39 -15.52 -1.03 25.93
N GLN A 40 -14.69 -1.79 25.22
CA GLN A 40 -13.50 -1.25 24.55
C GLN A 40 -13.86 -0.37 23.36
N LYS A 41 -14.95 -0.68 22.64
CA LYS A 41 -15.43 0.19 21.55
C LYS A 41 -15.97 1.52 22.08
N VAL A 42 -16.64 1.52 23.23
CA VAL A 42 -17.09 2.74 23.89
C VAL A 42 -15.90 3.56 24.37
N ALA A 43 -14.94 2.94 25.06
CA ALA A 43 -13.73 3.63 25.51
C ALA A 43 -12.92 4.22 24.35
N LEU A 44 -12.82 3.50 23.21
CA LEU A 44 -12.20 4.02 21.99
C LEU A 44 -12.92 5.26 21.47
N LYS A 45 -14.26 5.25 21.49
CA LYS A 45 -15.07 6.38 21.05
C LYS A 45 -14.90 7.61 21.95
N GLU A 46 -14.87 7.41 23.26
CA GLU A 46 -14.62 8.48 24.24
C GLU A 46 -13.23 9.08 24.03
N ALA A 47 -12.19 8.24 23.91
CA ALA A 47 -10.83 8.69 23.62
C ALA A 47 -10.72 9.40 22.26
N GLN A 48 -11.45 8.96 21.23
CA GLN A 48 -11.53 9.64 19.93
C GLN A 48 -12.05 11.08 20.08
N GLN A 49 -13.09 11.28 20.88
CA GLN A 49 -13.65 12.61 21.14
C GLN A 49 -12.68 13.50 21.91
N GLU A 50 -12.01 12.97 22.93
CA GLU A 50 -11.00 13.71 23.70
C GLU A 50 -9.81 14.17 22.84
N HIS A 51 -9.37 13.32 21.91
CA HIS A 51 -8.26 13.65 21.00
C HIS A 51 -8.69 14.40 19.74
N ASN A 52 -9.97 14.74 19.58
CA ASN A 52 -10.54 15.33 18.38
C ASN A 52 -10.25 14.52 17.10
N LEU A 53 -10.26 13.19 17.22
CA LEU A 53 -10.08 12.26 16.11
C LEU A 53 -11.42 11.86 15.49
N PRO A 54 -11.43 11.45 14.21
CA PRO A 54 -12.61 10.87 13.61
C PRO A 54 -13.10 9.64 14.39
N GLU A 55 -14.41 9.51 14.58
CA GLU A 55 -15.05 8.39 15.30
C GLU A 55 -15.11 7.10 14.46
N HIS A 56 -13.96 6.67 13.93
CA HIS A 56 -13.89 5.50 13.07
C HIS A 56 -13.71 4.21 13.87
N SER A 57 -14.45 3.17 13.49
CA SER A 57 -14.19 1.82 13.96
C SER A 57 -12.87 1.28 13.37
N LEU A 58 -12.16 0.48 14.16
CA LEU A 58 -10.99 -0.25 13.67
C LEU A 58 -11.38 -1.24 12.56
N ILE A 59 -10.47 -1.44 11.60
CA ILE A 59 -10.70 -2.27 10.42
C ILE A 59 -9.96 -3.61 10.61
N THR A 60 -10.69 -4.72 10.50
CA THR A 60 -10.09 -6.06 10.51
C THR A 60 -9.57 -6.43 9.11
N GLU A 61 -8.33 -6.91 9.04
CA GLU A 61 -7.76 -7.45 7.80
C GLU A 61 -8.59 -8.63 7.28
N CYS A 62 -8.83 -8.64 5.98
CA CYS A 62 -9.50 -9.74 5.28
C CYS A 62 -8.52 -10.37 4.30
N ALA A 63 -8.13 -11.62 4.55
CA ALA A 63 -7.09 -12.31 3.78
C ALA A 63 -7.39 -12.44 2.28
N THR A 64 -8.67 -12.37 1.88
CA THR A 64 -9.10 -12.47 0.48
C THR A 64 -9.33 -11.12 -0.20
N ARG A 65 -9.21 -10.01 0.54
CA ARG A 65 -9.45 -8.65 0.03
C ARG A 65 -8.17 -7.83 0.02
N TRP A 66 -7.70 -7.53 -1.19
CA TRP A 66 -6.60 -6.60 -1.42
C TRP A 66 -6.82 -5.27 -0.69
N GLY A 67 -5.73 -4.73 -0.15
CA GLY A 67 -5.74 -3.45 0.56
C GLY A 67 -6.36 -3.47 1.95
N SER A 68 -6.98 -4.59 2.38
CA SER A 68 -7.56 -4.66 3.73
C SER A 68 -6.50 -4.57 4.84
N ARG A 69 -5.31 -5.14 4.61
CA ARG A 69 -4.17 -5.04 5.53
C ARG A 69 -3.65 -3.62 5.63
N GLN A 70 -3.47 -2.93 4.50
CA GLN A 70 -3.04 -1.53 4.47
C GLN A 70 -4.09 -0.63 5.15
N LYS A 71 -5.38 -0.79 4.83
CA LYS A 71 -6.48 -0.06 5.49
C LYS A 71 -6.53 -0.27 7.00
N MET A 72 -6.24 -1.47 7.47
CA MET A 72 -6.09 -1.76 8.90
C MET A 72 -4.92 -0.96 9.50
N MET A 73 -3.74 -0.97 8.86
CA MET A 73 -2.57 -0.25 9.34
C MET A 73 -2.81 1.26 9.37
N GLU A 74 -3.36 1.82 8.29
CA GLU A 74 -3.73 3.22 8.17
C GLU A 74 -4.71 3.64 9.27
N ARG A 75 -5.75 2.83 9.52
CA ARG A 75 -6.70 3.11 10.60
C ARG A 75 -6.05 3.04 11.99
N VAL A 76 -5.10 2.12 12.21
CA VAL A 76 -4.37 2.04 13.49
C VAL A 76 -3.47 3.25 13.69
N LEU A 77 -2.79 3.73 12.64
CA LEU A 77 -1.98 4.95 12.69
C LEU A 77 -2.84 6.19 12.97
N GLU A 78 -3.98 6.34 12.28
CA GLU A 78 -4.93 7.44 12.52
C GLU A 78 -5.41 7.48 13.97
N GLN A 79 -5.65 6.31 14.57
CA GLN A 79 -6.25 6.16 15.89
C GLN A 79 -5.23 5.96 17.00
N GLN A 80 -3.92 6.09 16.71
CA GLN A 80 -2.84 5.74 17.63
C GLN A 80 -2.95 6.44 19.00
N ARG A 81 -3.32 7.72 19.02
CA ARG A 81 -3.46 8.50 20.27
C ARG A 81 -4.60 7.96 21.14
N ALA A 82 -5.79 7.80 20.55
CA ALA A 82 -6.93 7.23 21.26
C ALA A 82 -6.66 5.79 21.74
N LEU A 83 -5.96 4.98 20.93
CA LEU A 83 -5.56 3.63 21.30
C LEU A 83 -4.61 3.63 22.50
N SER A 84 -3.59 4.48 22.49
CA SER A 84 -2.63 4.62 23.59
C SER A 84 -3.33 4.94 24.91
N ASP A 85 -4.32 5.83 24.88
CA ASP A 85 -5.05 6.25 26.07
C ASP A 85 -5.93 5.14 26.62
N VAL A 86 -6.69 4.43 25.76
CA VAL A 86 -7.50 3.29 26.18
C VAL A 86 -6.64 2.19 26.81
N PHE A 87 -5.46 1.91 26.23
CA PHE A 87 -4.54 0.90 26.76
C PHE A 87 -3.80 1.35 28.02
N SER A 88 -3.64 2.66 28.25
CA SER A 88 -3.05 3.17 29.50
C SER A 88 -3.92 2.81 30.72
N ALA A 89 -5.24 2.72 30.54
CA ALA A 89 -6.20 2.33 31.57
C ALA A 89 -6.23 0.81 31.82
N ASP A 90 -5.83 -0.02 30.86
CA ASP A 90 -5.84 -1.49 30.96
C ASP A 90 -4.43 -2.09 30.93
N ARG A 91 -3.85 -2.25 32.13
CA ARG A 91 -2.51 -2.83 32.33
C ARG A 91 -2.31 -4.21 31.69
N LYS A 92 -3.38 -4.99 31.48
CA LYS A 92 -3.26 -6.33 30.88
C LYS A 92 -3.04 -6.27 29.37
N SER A 93 -3.53 -5.22 28.71
CA SER A 93 -3.47 -5.07 27.26
C SER A 93 -2.47 -4.01 26.79
N GLN A 94 -1.74 -3.38 27.71
CA GLN A 94 -0.64 -2.43 27.42
C GLN A 94 0.43 -2.99 26.46
N HIS A 95 0.67 -4.31 26.48
CA HIS A 95 1.60 -4.97 25.56
C HIS A 95 1.14 -4.99 24.08
N LEU A 96 -0.11 -4.59 23.80
CA LEU A 96 -0.65 -4.47 22.46
C LEU A 96 -0.42 -3.08 21.84
N VAL A 97 0.01 -2.10 22.63
CA VAL A 97 0.35 -0.76 22.13
C VAL A 97 1.56 -0.88 21.20
N PRO A 98 1.45 -0.45 19.93
CA PRO A 98 2.58 -0.48 19.01
C PRO A 98 3.73 0.38 19.56
N SER A 99 4.95 -0.16 19.52
CA SER A 99 6.14 0.61 19.88
C SER A 99 6.44 1.67 18.82
N TRP A 100 7.29 2.66 19.12
CA TRP A 100 7.74 3.65 18.13
C TRP A 100 8.35 2.99 16.89
N GLN A 101 9.09 1.88 17.05
CA GLN A 101 9.63 1.10 15.94
C GLN A 101 8.54 0.41 15.11
N ASP A 102 7.46 -0.04 15.73
CA ASP A 102 6.32 -0.60 15.00
C ASP A 102 5.59 0.48 14.21
N LEU A 103 5.42 1.66 14.81
CA LEU A 103 4.79 2.81 14.13
C LEU A 103 5.60 3.27 12.92
N ASP A 104 6.93 3.39 13.05
CA ASP A 104 7.83 3.74 11.94
C ASP A 104 7.76 2.73 10.78
N VAL A 105 7.68 1.43 11.11
CA VAL A 105 7.47 0.37 10.12
C VAL A 105 6.09 0.49 9.46
N LEU A 106 5.03 0.74 10.24
CA LEU A 106 3.67 0.88 9.72
C LEU A 106 3.55 2.10 8.81
N GLU A 107 4.12 3.24 9.19
CA GLU A 107 4.16 4.47 8.39
C GLU A 107 4.91 4.24 7.07
N SER A 108 6.11 3.64 7.14
CA SER A 108 6.90 3.31 5.94
C SER A 108 6.14 2.39 4.97
N VAL A 109 5.45 1.38 5.50
CA VAL A 109 4.64 0.46 4.70
C VAL A 109 3.43 1.20 4.11
N ASN A 110 2.78 2.05 4.89
CA ASN A 110 1.63 2.82 4.43
C ASN A 110 2.01 3.78 3.30
N GLN A 111 3.13 4.50 3.44
CA GLN A 111 3.67 5.41 2.43
C GLN A 111 4.00 4.70 1.11
N ALA A 112 4.49 3.46 1.16
CA ALA A 112 4.74 2.67 -0.03
C ALA A 112 3.46 2.14 -0.70
N LEU A 113 2.50 1.67 0.10
CA LEU A 113 1.34 0.91 -0.40
C LEU A 113 0.09 1.73 -0.68
N GLN A 114 -0.12 2.84 0.02
CA GLN A 114 -1.27 3.72 -0.18
C GLN A 114 -1.41 4.18 -1.65
N PRO A 115 -0.39 4.76 -2.30
CA PRO A 115 -0.54 5.25 -3.68
C PRO A 115 -0.74 4.09 -4.67
N LEU A 116 -0.20 2.91 -4.37
CA LEU A 116 -0.45 1.70 -5.17
C LEU A 116 -1.89 1.23 -5.04
N GLN A 117 -2.44 1.29 -3.82
CA GLN A 117 -3.81 0.87 -3.57
C GLN A 117 -4.81 1.80 -4.25
N GLU A 118 -4.67 3.12 -4.08
CA GLU A 118 -5.50 4.13 -4.76
C GLU A 118 -5.44 3.94 -6.27
N PHE A 119 -4.23 3.73 -6.80
CA PHE A 119 -4.03 3.47 -8.22
C PHE A 119 -4.73 2.18 -8.69
N THR A 120 -4.62 1.08 -7.93
CA THR A 120 -5.30 -0.18 -8.26
C THR A 120 -6.82 -0.12 -8.10
N ASP A 121 -7.31 0.65 -7.11
CA ASP A 121 -8.74 0.84 -6.87
C ASP A 121 -9.34 1.66 -8.02
N ALA A 122 -8.66 2.73 -8.47
CA ALA A 122 -9.05 3.48 -9.66
C ALA A 122 -9.09 2.59 -10.91
N LEU A 123 -8.02 1.84 -11.18
CA LEU A 123 -7.98 0.90 -12.32
C LEU A 123 -9.03 -0.21 -12.26
N SER A 124 -9.46 -0.60 -11.06
CA SER A 124 -10.51 -1.61 -10.88
C SER A 124 -11.91 -1.05 -11.16
N GLY A 125 -12.10 0.26 -11.00
CA GLY A 125 -13.35 0.96 -11.31
C GLY A 125 -13.55 1.22 -12.80
N GLU A 126 -12.48 1.20 -13.60
CA GLU A 126 -12.55 1.38 -15.04
C GLU A 126 -13.22 0.17 -15.73
N SER A 127 -14.30 0.42 -16.47
CA SER A 127 -15.10 -0.61 -17.15
C SER A 127 -14.34 -1.41 -18.21
N TYR A 128 -13.23 -0.89 -18.74
CA TYR A 128 -12.43 -1.54 -19.77
C TYR A 128 -10.92 -1.23 -19.61
N VAL A 129 -10.22 -1.95 -18.74
CA VAL A 129 -8.76 -2.03 -18.81
C VAL A 129 -8.38 -3.01 -19.92
N SER A 130 -8.33 -2.53 -21.16
CA SER A 130 -7.83 -3.32 -22.29
C SER A 130 -6.31 -3.52 -22.22
N VAL A 131 -5.79 -4.51 -22.93
CA VAL A 131 -4.33 -4.82 -23.00
C VAL A 131 -3.51 -3.59 -23.40
N SER A 132 -4.10 -2.65 -24.14
CA SER A 132 -3.52 -1.36 -24.53
C SER A 132 -3.07 -0.46 -23.38
N TYR A 133 -3.67 -0.59 -22.19
CA TYR A 133 -3.34 0.22 -21.01
C TYR A 133 -2.18 -0.36 -20.19
N VAL A 134 -1.86 -1.64 -20.37
CA VAL A 134 -0.87 -2.35 -19.55
C VAL A 134 0.49 -1.66 -19.60
N LYS A 135 0.98 -1.32 -20.79
CA LYS A 135 2.30 -0.70 -20.95
C LYS A 135 2.37 0.74 -20.42
N PRO A 136 1.41 1.63 -20.72
CA PRO A 136 1.30 2.94 -20.08
C PRO A 136 1.20 2.86 -18.55
N VAL A 137 0.40 1.93 -18.03
CA VAL A 137 0.23 1.73 -16.58
C VAL A 137 1.55 1.28 -15.93
N LEU A 138 2.22 0.28 -16.49
CA LEU A 138 3.52 -0.17 -15.98
C LEU A 138 4.55 0.97 -16.00
N HIS A 139 4.53 1.81 -17.02
CA HIS A 139 5.39 2.98 -17.08
C HIS A 139 5.06 3.99 -15.97
N LEU A 140 3.78 4.36 -15.81
CA LEU A 140 3.33 5.31 -14.77
C LEU A 140 3.62 4.80 -13.36
N MET A 141 3.44 3.50 -13.11
CA MET A 141 3.80 2.90 -11.83
C MET A 141 5.30 3.05 -11.55
N LYS A 142 6.15 2.81 -12.55
CA LYS A 142 7.61 2.94 -12.42
C LYS A 142 8.08 4.38 -12.22
N THR A 143 7.53 5.32 -12.97
CA THR A 143 8.04 6.69 -13.03
C THR A 143 7.35 7.64 -12.06
N SER A 144 6.19 7.28 -11.52
CA SER A 144 5.43 8.15 -10.60
C SER A 144 5.13 7.46 -9.29
N VAL A 145 4.39 6.34 -9.30
CA VAL A 145 3.85 5.74 -8.05
C VAL A 145 4.96 5.15 -7.18
N LEU A 146 5.93 4.50 -7.81
CA LEU A 146 7.06 3.82 -7.15
C LEU A 146 8.38 4.57 -7.32
N ALA A 147 8.34 5.80 -7.83
CA ALA A 147 9.53 6.64 -7.87
C ALA A 147 10.02 6.89 -6.44
N GLU A 148 11.33 6.85 -6.27
CA GLU A 148 11.98 7.22 -5.01
C GLU A 148 11.75 8.71 -4.75
N LYS A 149 11.31 9.02 -3.55
CA LYS A 149 11.16 10.40 -3.06
C LYS A 149 12.18 10.65 -1.96
N GLU A 150 12.55 11.91 -1.77
CA GLU A 150 13.56 12.29 -0.75
C GLU A 150 13.09 11.95 0.67
N GLU A 151 11.77 12.06 0.90
CA GLU A 151 11.12 11.73 2.16
C GLU A 151 10.91 10.22 2.41
N ASP A 152 11.30 9.34 1.48
CA ASP A 152 11.12 7.90 1.67
C ASP A 152 12.16 7.33 2.65
N THR A 153 11.69 6.60 3.66
CA THR A 153 12.55 5.79 4.54
C THR A 153 13.24 4.67 3.76
N ASP A 154 14.35 4.14 4.29
CA ASP A 154 15.06 3.00 3.68
C ASP A 154 14.14 1.77 3.51
N LEU A 155 13.21 1.57 4.45
CA LEU A 155 12.21 0.53 4.35
C LEU A 155 11.24 0.79 3.19
N THR A 156 10.75 2.03 3.04
CA THR A 156 9.88 2.45 1.95
C THR A 156 10.56 2.24 0.60
N LYS A 157 11.82 2.66 0.46
CA LYS A 157 12.65 2.44 -0.74
C LYS A 157 12.81 0.96 -1.04
N SER A 158 13.14 0.15 -0.02
CA SER A 158 13.26 -1.30 -0.18
C SER A 158 11.96 -1.96 -0.67
N ILE A 159 10.81 -1.54 -0.14
CA ILE A 159 9.49 -2.04 -0.57
C ILE A 159 9.24 -1.64 -2.03
N LYS A 160 9.46 -0.37 -2.40
CA LYS A 160 9.29 0.13 -3.77
C LYS A 160 10.16 -0.64 -4.76
N VAL A 161 11.44 -0.82 -4.44
CA VAL A 161 12.39 -1.58 -5.27
C VAL A 161 11.96 -3.03 -5.45
N LYS A 162 11.55 -3.72 -4.38
CA LYS A 162 11.06 -5.11 -4.47
C LYS A 162 9.82 -5.24 -5.34
N ILE A 163 8.91 -4.26 -5.24
CA ILE A 163 7.71 -4.21 -6.07
C ILE A 163 8.08 -4.00 -7.54
N LEU A 164 8.99 -3.05 -7.82
CA LEU A 164 9.50 -2.80 -9.17
C LEU A 164 10.16 -4.03 -9.78
N ASP A 165 10.99 -4.73 -9.01
CA ASP A 165 11.70 -5.94 -9.44
C ASP A 165 10.74 -7.10 -9.76
N CYS A 166 9.72 -7.30 -8.91
CA CYS A 166 8.69 -8.30 -9.15
C CYS A 166 7.90 -8.00 -10.44
N MET A 167 7.57 -6.74 -10.68
CA MET A 167 6.89 -6.32 -11.92
C MET A 167 7.79 -6.46 -13.14
N ASN A 168 9.06 -6.07 -13.04
CA ASN A 168 10.03 -6.24 -14.12
C ASN A 168 10.11 -7.70 -14.49
N THR A 169 10.45 -8.58 -13.55
CA THR A 169 10.55 -10.03 -13.76
C THR A 169 9.32 -10.62 -14.45
N LYS A 170 8.10 -10.18 -14.09
CA LYS A 170 6.87 -10.67 -14.71
C LYS A 170 6.63 -10.18 -16.15
N TYR A 171 7.06 -8.96 -16.47
CA TYR A 171 6.77 -8.32 -17.76
C TYR A 171 8.00 -8.15 -18.66
N ASP A 172 9.19 -8.60 -18.25
CA ASP A 172 10.45 -8.36 -19.00
C ASP A 172 10.61 -9.26 -20.23
N ASN A 173 9.80 -10.31 -20.37
CA ASN A 173 9.88 -11.21 -21.52
C ASN A 173 9.73 -10.41 -22.84
N PRO A 174 10.70 -10.50 -23.78
CA PRO A 174 10.68 -9.78 -25.06
C PRO A 174 9.39 -10.00 -25.85
N ALA A 175 8.87 -11.23 -25.89
CA ALA A 175 7.62 -11.54 -26.57
C ALA A 175 6.41 -10.85 -25.93
N THR A 176 6.40 -10.76 -24.59
CA THR A 176 5.38 -10.01 -23.84
C THR A 176 5.51 -8.51 -24.11
N GLN A 177 6.73 -7.96 -24.14
CA GLN A 177 6.96 -6.54 -24.40
C GLN A 177 6.57 -6.11 -25.82
N GLU A 178 6.81 -6.97 -26.81
CA GLU A 178 6.41 -6.78 -28.20
C GLU A 178 4.88 -6.87 -28.35
N LEU A 179 4.26 -7.90 -27.76
CA LEU A 179 2.81 -8.05 -27.74
C LEU A 179 2.13 -6.82 -27.11
N LEU A 180 2.64 -6.38 -25.95
CA LEU A 180 2.15 -5.17 -25.27
C LEU A 180 2.37 -3.90 -26.09
N ALA A 181 3.44 -3.83 -26.89
CA ALA A 181 3.69 -2.70 -27.79
C ALA A 181 2.73 -2.68 -28.99
N CYS A 182 2.39 -3.85 -29.53
CA CYS A 182 1.45 -4.02 -30.65
C CYS A 182 0.02 -3.65 -30.27
N PHE A 183 -0.39 -3.95 -29.03
CA PHE A 183 -1.71 -3.60 -28.52
C PHE A 183 -1.80 -2.18 -27.95
N MET A 184 -0.71 -1.39 -27.92
CA MET A 184 -0.80 -0.01 -27.43
C MET A 184 -1.75 0.80 -28.31
N ASP A 185 -2.70 1.47 -27.66
CA ASP A 185 -3.59 2.41 -28.33
C ASP A 185 -2.75 3.55 -28.95
N PRO A 186 -3.01 3.96 -30.21
CA PRO A 186 -2.32 5.06 -30.87
C PRO A 186 -2.25 6.34 -30.02
N ARG A 187 -3.26 6.59 -29.18
CA ARG A 187 -3.31 7.74 -28.26
C ARG A 187 -2.17 7.74 -27.23
N PHE A 188 -1.73 6.57 -26.78
CA PHE A 188 -0.59 6.44 -25.85
C PHE A 188 0.75 6.34 -26.59
N LYS A 189 0.73 5.97 -27.87
CA LYS A 189 1.93 5.81 -28.71
C LYS A 189 2.63 7.16 -28.92
N VAL A 190 1.87 8.24 -29.11
CA VAL A 190 2.43 9.61 -29.27
C VAL A 190 3.13 10.09 -27.99
N SER A 191 2.47 9.96 -26.84
CA SER A 191 3.01 10.39 -25.53
C SER A 191 4.19 9.54 -25.04
N TYR A 192 4.20 8.23 -25.37
CA TYR A 192 5.31 7.35 -25.02
C TYR A 192 6.55 7.59 -25.90
N ILE A 193 6.34 7.87 -27.20
CA ILE A 193 7.43 8.23 -28.13
C ILE A 193 8.04 9.58 -27.75
N SER A 194 7.24 10.57 -27.33
CA SER A 194 7.77 11.85 -26.87
C SER A 194 8.62 11.71 -25.60
N SER A 195 8.20 10.91 -24.61
CA SER A 195 9.02 10.65 -23.41
C SER A 195 10.32 9.89 -23.69
N LYS A 196 10.32 8.96 -24.65
CA LYS A 196 11.58 8.31 -25.10
C LYS A 196 12.52 9.30 -25.80
N ARG A 197 11.98 10.23 -26.59
CA ARG A 197 12.78 11.22 -27.32
C ARG A 197 13.47 12.21 -26.37
N SER A 198 12.81 12.58 -25.26
CA SER A 198 13.36 13.45 -24.22
C SER A 198 14.44 12.81 -23.36
N GLN A 199 14.49 11.47 -23.26
CA GLN A 199 15.59 10.76 -22.56
C GLN A 199 16.81 10.54 -23.47
N THR A 200 16.63 10.54 -24.79
CA THR A 200 17.75 10.46 -25.76
C THR A 200 18.38 11.82 -26.08
N SER A 201 17.87 12.92 -25.51
CA SER A 201 18.36 14.29 -25.74
C SER A 201 19.02 14.90 -24.50
N ARG A 202 19.91 14.17 -23.82
CA ARG A 202 20.99 14.77 -23.04
C ARG A 202 22.34 14.30 -23.58
N PRO A 203 22.96 15.06 -24.50
CA PRO A 203 24.40 15.09 -24.60
C PRO A 203 24.93 16.16 -23.64
N GLY A 204 25.83 15.75 -22.76
CA GLY A 204 26.64 16.61 -21.89
C GLY A 204 27.87 15.84 -21.49
#